data_AF-A0A7C9GP10-F1
#
_entry.id   AF-A0A7C9GP10-F1
#
_cell.length_a   1.000
_cell.length_b   1.000
_cell.length_c   1.000
_cell.angle_alpha   90.00
_cell.angle_beta   90.00
_cell.angle_gamma   90.00
#
_symmetry.space_group_name_H-M   'P 1'
#
loop_
_entity.id
_entity.type
_entity.pdbx_description
1 polymer ?
#
loop_
_entity_poly.entity_id
_entity_poly.type
_entity_poly.pdbx_seq_one_letter_code
_entity_poly.pdbx_strand_id
1 'polypeptide(L)'
;MARKSATAAMIAVLLAAPAVAQAPRPQAADTSAPPATAVAQPPANPTKRGAGLTPNAERVVTIGAIDKRTGENRSFVGNPGQMFDFGALRVIVRTCETTPPWEQKLTGAFLLIDERIGRAAPKRIYSGWMFAESPSLHPLEHARYDIWVKSCTMRFPETGPDTVTAGSVGGAARGEAAKPSNAKKSAVTPSAEPN
;
A
#
# COMPACT_ATOMS: atom_id res chain seq x y z
N MET A 1 18.20 -49.62 -78.46
CA MET A 1 19.34 -50.57 -78.43
C MET A 1 19.55 -51.01 -77.00
N ALA A 2 19.51 -52.32 -76.77
CA ALA A 2 19.67 -52.98 -75.48
C ALA A 2 21.14 -53.33 -75.18
N ARG A 3 21.38 -53.83 -73.94
CA ARG A 3 22.55 -54.60 -73.40
C ARG A 3 23.45 -53.75 -72.49
N LYS A 4 23.99 -54.19 -71.35
CA LYS A 4 24.01 -55.48 -70.64
C LYS A 4 24.59 -55.26 -69.22
N SER A 5 24.23 -56.17 -68.32
CA SER A 5 24.61 -56.36 -66.92
C SER A 5 26.07 -56.80 -66.67
N ALA A 6 26.63 -56.54 -65.47
CA ALA A 6 27.45 -57.44 -64.60
C ALA A 6 28.19 -56.62 -63.50
N THR A 7 27.90 -56.72 -62.19
CA THR A 7 28.52 -57.60 -61.14
C THR A 7 30.07 -57.64 -61.17
N ALA A 8 30.87 -57.50 -60.11
CA ALA A 8 30.66 -57.50 -58.66
C ALA A 8 31.97 -57.02 -57.95
N ALA A 9 31.87 -56.54 -56.71
CA ALA A 9 32.83 -56.86 -55.64
C ALA A 9 32.22 -56.48 -54.28
N MET A 10 31.88 -57.51 -53.49
CA MET A 10 31.56 -57.40 -52.07
C MET A 10 32.81 -56.96 -51.30
N ILE A 11 32.67 -55.98 -50.41
CA ILE A 11 33.38 -55.97 -49.14
C ILE A 11 32.36 -55.65 -48.05
N ALA A 12 32.07 -56.66 -47.23
CA ALA A 12 31.27 -56.55 -46.03
C ALA A 12 32.12 -55.91 -44.93
N VAL A 13 31.67 -54.77 -44.42
CA VAL A 13 32.11 -54.24 -43.12
C VAL A 13 30.87 -54.20 -42.24
N LEU A 14 30.73 -55.25 -41.41
CA LEU A 14 29.95 -55.15 -40.19
C LEU A 14 30.73 -54.23 -39.24
N LEU A 15 30.06 -53.24 -38.66
CA LEU A 15 30.21 -52.87 -37.24
C LEU A 15 29.18 -51.80 -36.84
N ALA A 16 28.35 -52.20 -35.87
CA ALA A 16 27.72 -51.41 -34.82
C ALA A 16 26.79 -50.24 -35.21
N ALA A 17 25.49 -50.49 -35.12
CA ALA A 17 24.48 -49.44 -34.94
C ALA A 17 24.63 -48.78 -33.56
N PRO A 18 24.66 -47.45 -33.43
CA PRO A 18 24.40 -46.81 -32.15
C PRO A 18 22.88 -46.88 -31.89
N ALA A 19 22.55 -47.44 -30.74
CA ALA A 19 21.21 -47.46 -30.20
C ALA A 19 20.61 -46.04 -30.18
N VAL A 20 19.42 -45.91 -30.77
CA VAL A 20 18.61 -44.70 -30.67
C VAL A 20 18.19 -44.57 -29.21
N ALA A 21 18.88 -43.70 -28.46
CA ALA A 21 18.49 -43.35 -27.10
C ALA A 21 17.13 -42.63 -27.17
N GLN A 22 16.05 -43.38 -26.95
CA GLN A 22 14.76 -42.80 -26.62
C GLN A 22 14.90 -42.12 -25.27
N ALA A 23 14.90 -40.78 -25.25
CA ALA A 23 14.77 -40.02 -24.03
C ALA A 23 13.47 -40.46 -23.32
N PRO A 24 13.53 -40.79 -22.01
CA PRO A 24 12.34 -41.09 -21.24
C PRO A 24 11.34 -39.93 -21.32
N ARG A 25 10.13 -40.22 -21.78
CA ARG A 25 9.01 -39.28 -21.66
C ARG A 25 8.82 -39.00 -20.17
N PRO A 26 8.71 -37.73 -19.73
CA PRO A 26 8.31 -37.44 -18.36
C PRO A 26 6.90 -38.01 -18.15
N GLN A 27 6.81 -39.12 -17.41
CA GLN A 27 5.56 -39.60 -16.87
C GLN A 27 5.06 -38.51 -15.91
N ALA A 28 3.90 -37.94 -16.23
CA ALA A 28 3.13 -37.19 -15.25
C ALA A 28 2.93 -38.13 -14.06
N ALA A 29 3.65 -37.86 -12.97
CA ALA A 29 3.43 -38.55 -11.72
C ALA A 29 2.05 -38.13 -11.23
N ASP A 30 1.08 -39.07 -11.31
CA ASP A 30 -0.16 -39.02 -10.56
C ASP A 30 0.18 -39.05 -9.08
N THR A 31 0.51 -37.88 -8.54
CA THR A 31 0.56 -37.65 -7.10
C THR A 31 -0.84 -37.27 -6.70
N SER A 32 -1.65 -38.27 -6.33
CA SER A 32 -2.88 -38.05 -5.59
C SER A 32 -2.51 -37.35 -4.27
N ALA A 33 -2.72 -36.03 -4.23
CA ALA A 33 -2.58 -35.24 -3.02
C ALA A 33 -3.51 -35.79 -1.93
N PRO A 34 -3.06 -35.89 -0.66
CA PRO A 34 -3.96 -36.21 0.44
C PRO A 34 -5.07 -35.16 0.52
N PRO A 35 -6.28 -35.52 0.98
CA PRO A 35 -7.38 -34.58 1.06
C PRO A 35 -6.96 -33.41 1.94
N ALA A 36 -6.93 -32.21 1.34
CA ALA A 36 -6.75 -30.98 2.07
C ALA A 36 -7.90 -30.91 3.09
N THR A 37 -7.59 -31.15 4.35
CA THR A 37 -8.45 -30.79 5.46
C THR A 37 -8.67 -29.29 5.31
N ALA A 38 -9.85 -28.91 4.82
CA ALA A 38 -10.27 -27.52 4.79
C ALA A 38 -10.28 -27.07 6.25
N VAL A 39 -9.23 -26.35 6.66
CA VAL A 39 -9.25 -25.60 7.90
C VAL A 39 -10.36 -24.58 7.68
N ALA A 40 -11.53 -24.85 8.27
CA ALA A 40 -12.67 -23.96 8.20
C ALA A 40 -12.18 -22.61 8.73
N GLN A 41 -12.05 -21.64 7.82
CA GLN A 41 -11.67 -20.29 8.19
C GLN A 41 -12.79 -19.79 9.10
N PRO A 42 -12.52 -19.45 10.37
CA PRO A 42 -13.55 -18.93 11.26
C PRO A 42 -14.24 -17.76 10.55
N PRO A 43 -15.57 -17.61 10.67
CA PRO A 43 -16.26 -16.49 10.05
C PRO A 43 -15.53 -15.22 10.48
N ALA A 44 -15.04 -14.46 9.49
CA ALA A 44 -14.47 -13.16 9.72
C ALA A 44 -15.61 -12.26 10.20
N ASN A 45 -15.95 -12.37 11.48
CA ASN A 45 -16.74 -11.38 12.16
C ASN A 45 -16.01 -10.06 11.95
N PRO A 46 -16.65 -9.04 11.37
CA PRO A 46 -16.10 -7.69 11.33
C PRO A 46 -16.18 -7.13 12.76
N THR A 47 -15.48 -7.75 13.71
CA THR A 47 -15.26 -7.20 15.02
C THR A 47 -14.52 -5.89 14.78
N LYS A 48 -15.24 -4.77 14.95
CA LYS A 48 -14.81 -3.38 14.73
C LYS A 48 -13.29 -3.21 14.75
N ARG A 49 -12.63 -3.38 13.60
CA ARG A 49 -11.21 -3.07 13.45
C ARG A 49 -11.09 -1.56 13.50
N GLY A 50 -10.64 -1.03 14.63
CA GLY A 50 -10.42 0.40 14.83
C GLY A 50 -11.72 1.20 14.88
N ALA A 51 -12.56 0.99 15.90
CA ALA A 51 -13.61 1.95 16.21
C ALA A 51 -12.96 3.34 16.44
N GLY A 52 -13.00 4.21 15.42
CA GLY A 52 -12.42 5.55 15.45
C GLY A 52 -11.22 5.80 14.53
N LEU A 53 -10.60 4.77 13.93
CA LEU A 53 -9.58 4.98 12.89
C LEU A 53 -10.22 5.10 11.51
N THR A 54 -9.71 6.01 10.67
CA THR A 54 -10.16 6.13 9.28
C THR A 54 -9.74 4.91 8.46
N PRO A 55 -10.69 4.18 7.83
CA PRO A 55 -10.38 3.06 6.94
C PRO A 55 -9.43 3.48 5.82
N ASN A 56 -8.54 2.59 5.36
CA ASN A 56 -7.52 2.93 4.36
C ASN A 56 -8.09 3.65 3.12
N ALA A 57 -9.21 3.17 2.58
CA ALA A 57 -9.83 3.76 1.38
C ALA A 57 -10.31 5.21 1.57
N GLU A 58 -10.59 5.65 2.80
CA GLU A 58 -11.10 6.98 3.11
C GLU A 58 -9.99 7.97 3.48
N ARG A 59 -8.75 7.51 3.64
CA ARG A 59 -7.61 8.38 3.96
C ARG A 59 -7.27 9.25 2.78
N VAL A 60 -6.68 10.41 3.05
CA VAL A 60 -6.32 11.38 2.00
C VAL A 60 -4.82 11.60 2.01
N VAL A 61 -4.14 11.21 0.94
CA VAL A 61 -2.70 11.47 0.76
C VAL A 61 -2.51 12.74 -0.07
N THR A 62 -1.50 13.53 0.28
CA THR A 62 -0.96 14.59 -0.57
C THR A 62 0.45 14.21 -1.00
N ILE A 63 0.70 14.20 -2.30
CA ILE A 63 1.99 13.86 -2.91
C ILE A 63 2.50 15.05 -3.72
N GLY A 64 3.77 15.37 -3.57
CA GLY A 64 4.48 16.34 -4.39
C GLY A 64 5.17 15.64 -5.56
N ALA A 65 5.25 16.35 -6.69
CA ALA A 65 5.92 15.89 -7.88
C ALA A 65 6.65 17.05 -8.57
N ILE A 66 7.89 16.83 -9.00
CA ILE A 66 8.67 17.82 -9.74
C ILE A 66 9.31 17.22 -10.99
N ASP A 67 9.30 17.97 -12.10
CA ASP A 67 10.20 17.72 -13.23
C ASP A 67 11.48 18.52 -13.01
N LYS A 68 12.57 17.83 -12.65
CA LYS A 68 13.90 18.39 -12.36
C LYS A 68 14.50 19.14 -13.56
N ARG A 69 14.01 18.90 -14.78
CA ARG A 69 14.51 19.56 -16.00
C ARG A 69 13.77 20.86 -16.31
N THR A 70 12.46 20.93 -16.03
CA THR A 70 11.64 22.12 -16.34
C THR A 70 11.36 22.98 -15.11
N GLY A 71 11.53 22.45 -13.90
CA GLY A 71 11.14 23.10 -12.65
C GLY A 71 9.64 23.04 -12.37
N GLU A 72 8.84 22.34 -13.19
CA GLU A 72 7.41 22.20 -12.96
C GLU A 72 7.15 21.39 -11.69
N ASN A 73 6.52 22.01 -10.69
CA ASN A 73 6.16 21.38 -9.41
C ASN A 73 4.64 21.34 -9.26
N ARG A 74 4.08 20.16 -8.96
CA ARG A 74 2.65 19.95 -8.75
C ARG A 74 2.41 19.15 -7.47
N SER A 75 1.25 19.37 -6.85
CA SER A 75 0.77 18.57 -5.74
C SER A 75 -0.50 17.83 -6.14
N PHE A 76 -0.55 16.55 -5.82
CA PHE A 76 -1.68 15.67 -6.07
C PHE A 76 -2.31 15.28 -4.74
N VAL A 77 -3.64 15.37 -4.67
CA VAL A 77 -4.43 14.92 -3.52
C VAL A 77 -5.30 13.77 -3.99
N GLY A 78 -5.30 12.68 -3.23
CA GLY A 78 -6.10 11.51 -3.58
C GLY A 78 -6.23 10.52 -2.44
N ASN A 79 -7.02 9.49 -2.67
CA ASN A 79 -7.26 8.40 -1.74
C ASN A 79 -6.41 7.16 -2.12
N PRO A 80 -6.08 6.29 -1.16
CA PRO A 80 -5.54 4.97 -1.46
C PRO A 80 -6.40 4.20 -2.45
N GLY A 81 -5.77 3.63 -3.47
CA GLY A 81 -6.42 2.98 -4.61
C GLY A 81 -6.49 3.86 -5.86
N GLN A 82 -6.36 5.19 -5.73
CA GLN A 82 -6.31 6.09 -6.87
C GLN A 82 -4.93 6.13 -7.53
N MET A 83 -4.92 6.58 -8.78
CA MET A 83 -3.74 6.74 -9.60
C MET A 83 -3.72 8.15 -10.18
N PHE A 84 -2.54 8.73 -10.31
CA PHE A 84 -2.35 10.01 -10.98
C PHE A 84 -1.12 9.94 -11.89
N ASP A 85 -1.18 10.72 -12.97
CA ASP A 85 -0.13 10.76 -13.98
C ASP A 85 0.64 12.08 -13.87
N PHE A 86 1.97 12.01 -13.95
CA PHE A 86 2.87 13.16 -13.96
C PHE A 86 3.99 12.93 -14.99
N GLY A 87 3.92 13.63 -16.12
CA GLY A 87 4.85 13.45 -17.23
C GLY A 87 4.78 12.03 -17.79
N ALA A 88 5.88 11.26 -17.66
CA ALA A 88 5.94 9.86 -18.07
C ALA A 88 5.62 8.87 -16.93
N LEU A 89 5.40 9.37 -15.71
CA LEU A 89 5.17 8.53 -14.53
C LEU A 89 3.68 8.39 -14.24
N ARG A 90 3.30 7.17 -13.85
CA ARG A 90 2.01 6.85 -13.22
C ARG A 90 2.28 6.45 -11.78
N VAL A 91 1.73 7.21 -10.85
CA VAL A 91 1.85 6.94 -9.41
C VAL A 91 0.56 6.30 -8.93
N ILE A 92 0.69 5.16 -8.25
CA ILE A 92 -0.41 4.38 -7.70
C ILE A 92 -0.25 4.37 -6.19
N VAL A 93 -1.22 4.94 -5.47
CA VAL A 93 -1.22 4.99 -4.02
C VAL A 93 -1.87 3.72 -3.48
N ARG A 94 -1.17 2.93 -2.66
CA ARG A 94 -1.76 1.72 -2.05
C ARG A 94 -2.30 1.96 -0.66
N THR A 95 -1.58 2.75 0.12
CA THR A 95 -1.95 3.15 1.48
C THR A 95 -1.18 4.41 1.84
N CYS A 96 -1.74 5.19 2.76
CA CYS A 96 -0.99 6.18 3.52
C CYS A 96 -1.32 6.04 5.00
N GLU A 97 -0.35 6.35 5.85
CA GLU A 97 -0.45 6.32 7.30
C GLU A 97 0.20 7.59 7.86
N THR A 98 -0.30 8.06 8.99
CA THR A 98 0.35 9.10 9.81
C THR A 98 0.25 8.68 11.27
N THR A 99 1.14 9.17 12.12
CA THR A 99 1.05 8.94 13.55
C THR A 99 -0.07 9.79 14.18
N PRO A 100 -0.60 9.36 15.34
CA PRO A 100 -1.57 10.15 16.08
C PRO A 100 -1.01 11.52 16.51
N PRO A 101 -1.88 12.52 16.76
CA PRO A 101 -1.44 13.88 17.07
C PRO A 101 -0.72 14.04 18.42
N TRP A 102 -0.81 13.06 19.32
CA TRP A 102 -0.11 13.06 20.62
C TRP A 102 1.29 12.44 20.57
N GLU A 103 1.72 11.92 19.42
CA GLU A 103 3.06 11.39 19.19
C GLU A 103 3.84 12.31 18.23
N GLN A 104 5.14 12.08 18.07
CA GLN A 104 5.90 12.72 17.01
C GLN A 104 5.30 12.38 15.65
N LYS A 105 5.10 13.42 14.82
CA LYS A 105 4.49 13.27 13.50
C LYS A 105 5.41 12.51 12.55
N LEU A 106 5.01 11.32 12.16
CA LEU A 106 5.66 10.52 11.13
C LEU A 106 4.60 10.10 10.13
N THR A 107 4.87 10.35 8.85
CA THR A 107 3.91 10.17 7.77
C THR A 107 4.55 9.35 6.67
N GLY A 108 3.87 8.28 6.26
CA GLY A 108 4.34 7.41 5.19
C GLY A 108 3.24 7.09 4.18
N ALA A 109 3.62 6.82 2.93
CA ALA A 109 2.74 6.21 1.96
C ALA A 109 3.46 5.09 1.20
N PHE A 110 2.74 4.01 0.92
CA PHE A 110 3.23 2.97 0.04
C PHE A 110 2.84 3.30 -1.40
N LEU A 111 3.85 3.58 -2.22
CA LEU A 111 3.70 4.01 -3.60
C LEU A 111 4.23 2.94 -4.54
N LEU A 112 3.51 2.78 -5.65
CA LEU A 112 3.99 2.04 -6.81
C LEU A 112 4.07 3.03 -7.96
N ILE A 113 5.24 3.15 -8.60
CA ILE A 113 5.44 4.12 -9.68
C ILE A 113 5.88 3.37 -10.93
N ASP A 114 5.07 3.50 -11.97
CA ASP A 114 5.29 2.94 -13.28
C ASP A 114 5.73 4.05 -14.25
N GLU A 115 6.77 3.81 -15.03
CA GLU A 115 7.22 4.69 -16.10
C GLU A 115 6.71 4.19 -17.46
N ARG A 116 6.19 5.10 -18.27
CA ARG A 116 5.81 4.85 -19.66
C ARG A 116 6.84 5.45 -20.62
N ILE A 117 7.58 4.58 -21.31
CA ILE A 117 8.55 4.98 -22.33
C ILE A 117 7.98 4.66 -23.72
N GLY A 118 7.57 5.70 -24.45
CA GLY A 118 7.03 5.56 -25.80
C GLY A 118 5.80 4.63 -25.86
N ARG A 119 5.87 3.60 -26.70
CA ARG A 119 4.82 2.57 -26.87
C ARG A 119 5.08 1.27 -26.09
N ALA A 120 6.17 1.20 -25.32
CA ALA A 120 6.48 0.01 -24.55
C ALA A 120 5.45 -0.21 -23.42
N ALA A 121 5.41 -1.43 -22.90
CA ALA A 121 4.66 -1.72 -21.68
C ALA A 121 5.19 -0.86 -20.51
N PRO A 122 4.33 -0.39 -19.60
CA PRO A 122 4.77 0.34 -18.42
C PRO A 122 5.75 -0.49 -17.59
N LYS A 123 6.84 0.15 -17.13
CA LYS A 123 7.85 -0.49 -16.28
C LYS A 123 7.75 0.05 -14.86
N ARG A 124 7.66 -0.84 -13.87
CA ARG A 124 7.77 -0.47 -12.45
C ARG A 124 9.18 0.02 -12.15
N ILE A 125 9.31 1.29 -11.78
CA ILE A 125 10.59 1.91 -11.39
C ILE A 125 10.71 2.09 -9.88
N TYR A 126 9.59 2.12 -9.15
CA TYR A 126 9.59 2.25 -7.69
C TYR A 126 8.46 1.45 -7.06
N SER A 127 8.76 0.78 -5.95
CA SER A 127 7.79 0.07 -5.13
C SER A 127 8.27 0.09 -3.68
N GLY A 128 7.61 0.87 -2.82
CA GLY A 128 8.02 0.94 -1.43
C GLY A 128 7.30 2.00 -0.63
N TRP A 129 7.69 2.08 0.65
CA TRP A 129 7.28 3.13 1.56
C TRP A 129 8.11 4.38 1.35
N MET A 130 7.44 5.52 1.30
CA MET A 130 8.06 6.83 1.21
C MET A 130 7.58 7.68 2.39
N PHE A 131 8.52 8.32 3.09
CA PHE A 131 8.25 9.08 4.31
C PHE A 131 8.33 10.58 4.05
N ALA A 132 7.37 11.34 4.56
CA ALA A 132 7.32 12.79 4.34
C ALA A 132 8.46 13.51 5.07
N GLU A 133 8.79 13.03 6.28
CA GLU A 133 9.80 13.63 7.15
C GLU A 133 11.22 13.18 6.80
N SER A 134 11.37 12.06 6.08
CA SER A 134 12.68 11.53 5.67
C SER A 134 12.61 10.86 4.29
N PRO A 135 12.45 11.64 3.19
CA PRO A 135 12.36 11.08 1.84
C PRO A 135 13.62 10.29 1.43
N SER A 136 14.78 10.64 2.00
CA SER A 136 16.07 10.00 1.72
C SER A 136 16.19 8.55 2.22
N LEU A 137 15.25 8.05 3.05
CA LEU A 137 15.28 6.65 3.49
C LEU A 137 14.94 5.68 2.37
N HIS A 138 14.06 6.08 1.45
CA HIS A 138 13.67 5.26 0.31
C HIS A 138 13.23 6.15 -0.87
N PRO A 139 14.18 6.91 -1.46
CA PRO A 139 13.89 7.91 -2.47
C PRO A 139 13.53 7.29 -3.81
N LEU A 140 12.84 8.06 -4.65
CA LEU A 140 12.64 7.73 -6.06
C LEU A 140 13.90 8.09 -6.85
N GLU A 141 14.67 7.08 -7.23
CA GLU A 141 15.83 7.26 -8.11
C GLU A 141 15.40 7.39 -9.58
N HIS A 142 15.13 8.63 -9.99
CA HIS A 142 14.79 8.94 -11.39
C HIS A 142 15.52 10.20 -11.87
N ALA A 143 16.05 10.15 -13.10
CA ALA A 143 16.91 11.19 -13.68
C ALA A 143 16.19 12.52 -13.91
N ARG A 144 14.87 12.47 -14.18
CA ARG A 144 14.09 13.66 -14.57
C ARG A 144 13.00 14.05 -13.58
N TYR A 145 12.45 13.11 -12.83
CA TYR A 145 11.26 13.35 -12.01
C TYR A 145 11.62 13.06 -10.56
N ASP A 146 11.02 13.80 -9.65
CA ASP A 146 11.01 13.45 -8.23
C ASP A 146 9.57 13.35 -7.75
N ILE A 147 9.30 12.39 -6.89
CA ILE A 147 7.99 12.20 -6.26
C ILE A 147 8.26 12.04 -4.76
N TRP A 148 7.54 12.80 -3.94
CA TRP A 148 7.65 12.72 -2.49
C TRP A 148 6.30 12.81 -1.80
N VAL A 149 6.13 12.11 -0.68
CA VAL A 149 4.93 12.23 0.15
C VAL A 149 4.98 13.54 0.93
N LYS A 150 3.87 14.27 0.99
CA LYS A 150 3.75 15.54 1.76
C LYS A 150 2.95 15.35 3.04
N SER A 151 1.81 14.66 2.96
CA SER A 151 0.97 14.40 4.13
C SER A 151 0.01 13.23 3.90
N CYS A 152 -0.49 12.65 4.98
CA CYS A 152 -1.62 11.75 5.00
C CYS A 152 -2.60 12.26 6.05
N THR A 153 -3.87 12.40 5.68
CA THR A 153 -4.94 12.83 6.58
C THR A 153 -5.80 11.63 6.94
N MET A 154 -5.92 11.39 8.24
CA MET A 154 -6.78 10.39 8.83
C MET A 154 -7.24 10.83 10.23
N ARG A 155 -8.36 10.27 10.66
CA ARG A 155 -8.90 10.41 12.02
C ARG A 155 -8.43 9.26 12.90
N PHE A 156 -8.19 9.59 14.16
CA PHE A 156 -7.86 8.68 15.24
C PHE A 156 -8.96 8.72 16.30
N PRO A 157 -9.14 7.64 17.09
CA PRO A 157 -9.99 7.69 18.26
C PRO A 157 -9.40 8.66 19.29
N GLU A 158 -10.27 9.40 19.98
CA GLU A 158 -9.93 10.34 21.05
C GLU A 158 -9.28 9.66 22.27
N THR A 159 -9.41 8.34 22.37
CA THR A 159 -8.91 7.51 23.46
C THR A 159 -7.81 6.62 22.90
N GLY A 160 -6.57 6.90 23.27
CA GLY A 160 -5.43 6.04 22.94
C GLY A 160 -5.53 4.69 23.67
N PRO A 161 -4.78 3.66 23.24
CA PRO A 161 -4.78 2.35 23.91
C PRO A 161 -4.37 2.43 25.40
N ASP A 162 -3.65 3.47 25.80
CA ASP A 162 -3.17 3.69 27.18
C ASP A 162 -4.06 4.65 27.99
N THR A 163 -5.18 5.13 27.43
CA THR A 163 -6.02 6.11 28.13
C THR A 163 -7.04 5.41 29.03
N VAL A 164 -6.78 5.44 30.35
CA VAL A 164 -7.79 5.06 31.35
C VAL A 164 -8.92 6.09 31.31
N THR A 165 -10.09 5.69 30.82
CA THR A 165 -11.29 6.53 30.83
C THR A 165 -11.81 6.62 32.27
N ALA A 166 -11.47 7.68 32.99
CA ALA A 166 -12.09 8.00 34.27
C ALA A 166 -13.43 8.70 34.04
N GLY A 167 -14.54 7.94 34.01
CA GLY A 167 -15.87 8.54 34.17
C GLY A 167 -17.01 7.92 33.35
N SER A 168 -17.60 6.85 33.88
CA SER A 168 -19.06 6.66 33.86
C SER A 168 -19.46 5.65 34.94
N VAL A 169 -19.25 6.02 36.20
CA VAL A 169 -20.13 5.56 37.28
C VAL A 169 -21.24 6.60 37.43
N GLY A 170 -22.15 6.61 36.46
CA GLY A 170 -23.41 7.30 36.55
C GLY A 170 -24.33 6.55 37.52
N GLY A 171 -24.10 6.74 38.81
CA GLY A 171 -25.06 6.40 39.85
C GLY A 171 -26.25 7.35 39.77
N ALA A 172 -27.27 6.95 39.02
CA ALA A 172 -28.57 7.59 39.07
C ALA A 172 -29.38 7.00 40.24
N ALA A 173 -29.48 7.74 41.35
CA ALA A 173 -30.70 7.90 42.16
C ALA A 173 -30.37 8.44 43.57
N ARG A 174 -30.64 9.73 43.80
CA ARG A 174 -31.51 10.19 44.88
C ARG A 174 -31.74 11.69 44.74
N GLY A 175 -32.99 12.07 44.56
CA GLY A 175 -33.43 13.44 44.78
C GLY A 175 -33.47 13.75 46.29
N GLU A 176 -33.27 15.01 46.64
CA GLU A 176 -33.94 15.67 47.74
C GLU A 176 -33.83 17.18 47.51
N ALA A 177 -34.94 17.87 47.71
CA ALA A 177 -35.15 19.26 47.39
C ALA A 177 -34.46 20.23 48.38
N ALA A 178 -33.98 21.37 47.87
CA ALA A 178 -34.02 22.65 48.59
C ALA A 178 -33.87 23.83 47.62
N LYS A 179 -34.87 24.70 47.62
CA LYS A 179 -34.89 26.07 47.07
C LYS A 179 -35.28 26.98 48.26
N PRO A 180 -35.23 28.33 48.19
CA PRO A 180 -34.31 29.27 47.54
C PRO A 180 -33.70 30.25 48.59
N SER A 181 -32.76 31.13 48.20
CA SER A 181 -32.80 32.52 48.67
C SER A 181 -32.04 33.47 47.75
N ASN A 182 -32.69 34.61 47.50
CA ASN A 182 -32.29 35.69 46.61
C ASN A 182 -31.15 36.53 47.19
N ALA A 183 -30.23 37.02 46.35
CA ALA A 183 -29.52 38.28 46.60
C ALA A 183 -29.02 38.95 45.29
N LYS A 184 -29.74 40.01 44.94
CA LYS A 184 -29.46 41.20 44.11
C LYS A 184 -28.10 41.35 43.38
N LYS A 185 -28.21 41.53 42.06
CA LYS A 185 -27.77 42.68 41.22
C LYS A 185 -26.70 43.65 41.78
N SER A 186 -25.58 43.73 41.05
CA SER A 186 -24.82 44.94 40.60
C SER A 186 -23.75 44.41 39.62
N ALA A 187 -23.80 44.63 38.29
CA ALA A 187 -23.61 45.84 37.49
C ALA A 187 -22.19 46.48 37.60
N VAL A 188 -21.60 46.70 36.41
CA VAL A 188 -20.50 47.65 36.02
C VAL A 188 -19.06 47.11 36.22
N THR A 189 -18.03 47.29 35.37
CA THR A 189 -17.70 47.61 33.94
C THR A 189 -16.14 47.55 33.91
N PRO A 190 -15.45 47.24 32.79
CA PRO A 190 -14.01 46.94 32.79
C PRO A 190 -13.15 48.21 32.73
N SER A 191 -11.99 48.20 33.39
CA SER A 191 -10.92 49.16 33.16
C SER A 191 -9.78 48.51 32.38
N ALA A 192 -9.59 49.00 31.17
CA ALA A 192 -8.36 48.91 30.42
C ALA A 192 -7.33 49.91 30.99
N GLU A 193 -6.05 49.57 30.98
CA GLU A 193 -4.98 50.57 30.92
C GLU A 193 -3.73 50.01 30.19
N PRO A 194 -2.94 50.89 29.55
CA PRO A 194 -1.97 50.53 28.52
C PRO A 194 -0.50 50.62 28.97
N ASN A 195 0.37 49.92 28.23
CA ASN A 195 1.58 50.48 27.63
C ASN A 195 2.01 49.61 26.45
#